data_AF-A0A1Q3EM39-F1
#
_entry.id   AF-A0A1Q3EM39-F1
#
_cell.length_a   1.000
_cell.length_b   1.000
_cell.length_c   1.000
_cell.angle_alpha   90.00
_cell.angle_beta   90.00
_cell.angle_gamma   90.00
#
_symmetry.space_group_name_H-M   'P 1'
#
loop_
_entity.id
_entity.type
_entity.pdbx_description
1 polymer ?
#
loop_
_entity_poly.entity_id
_entity_poly.type
_entity_poly.pdbx_seq_one_letter_code
_entity_poly.pdbx_strand_id
1 'polypeptide(L)'
;MFSKGPVLALVLLVRSSSGYRQPYEYLEALDVFGAAFSNPAGVFNGSTPSPLSSDVVGRIDVITTFVGQDLNAEFLFGLFYQDTLLDTTTQLIGIPSGMTIQSAVVEPPVVAVSYISDMAFPTVNLSIPLQIDMFMAFDDDSMKVVSYDAILRRIDELMAYTAPYLAPQIAEELNSTSTNVTELIQLKTAADVCAVSSLYCTGEFQQYDSQDACLTFMEALPFGESWQGGMNTGWCRYIHKNLVQFRPDVHCPHIGPTGGDMCRDRNYLEVTSTVPFNQTLLSYNSSYNAADMKGISENGVQQLVKVQTQAITMTTVAFYPVPTVLYTLVLYMMAKFTEFILSRFSVQYDEMSFENKRNTVTYVLDTFVTFAVLILQLVASPILASKFTFDNVNMLKAGTLLISGLYIFELTYRPSMRWPLLIHHFCTIFAIVLLLSVLAYTGHPQIVAAGEIWLFQATTEQSVFIGLFMYRLRFPLRWTRDMLRFGAVQSFIFKLAFAAYLLAFWAQKLAQFHTSSKDIALSVMLVTIIVLLMCTQIYGAWAVWCLSEKVNKSMQFLRQRQRADSNVTVNAVSPADEKGKSVDEEEV
;
A
#
# COMPACT_ATOMS: atom_id res chain seq x y z
N MET A 1 -39.26 14.20 6.74
CA MET A 1 -38.72 13.09 7.56
C MET A 1 -37.55 12.46 6.80
N PHE A 2 -36.44 13.21 6.63
CA PHE A 2 -35.22 12.68 6.01
C PHE A 2 -34.36 12.12 7.15
N SER A 3 -34.27 10.80 7.19
CA SER A 3 -33.49 10.02 8.14
C SER A 3 -32.04 10.51 8.15
N LYS A 4 -31.45 10.66 9.34
CA LYS A 4 -30.04 10.99 9.60
C LYS A 4 -29.07 9.87 9.16
N GLY A 5 -29.58 8.75 8.61
CA GLY A 5 -28.81 7.58 8.20
C GLY A 5 -27.75 7.78 7.09
N PRO A 6 -28.00 8.53 6.00
CA PRO A 6 -27.02 8.63 4.91
C PRO A 6 -25.84 9.54 5.28
N VAL A 7 -26.03 10.52 6.16
CA VAL A 7 -24.94 11.37 6.66
C VAL A 7 -24.01 10.59 7.60
N LEU A 8 -24.56 9.70 8.42
CA LEU A 8 -23.77 8.85 9.33
C LEU A 8 -22.94 7.82 8.56
N ALA A 9 -23.49 7.24 7.49
CA ALA A 9 -22.75 6.31 6.62
C ALA A 9 -21.60 6.99 5.85
N LEU A 10 -21.80 8.24 5.40
CA LEU A 10 -20.76 9.03 4.75
C LEU A 10 -19.62 9.42 5.72
N VAL A 11 -19.97 9.78 6.97
CA VAL A 11 -18.99 10.09 8.03
C VAL A 11 -18.21 8.84 8.48
N LEU A 12 -18.85 7.67 8.49
CA LEU A 12 -18.17 6.40 8.81
C LEU A 12 -17.23 5.95 7.68
N LEU A 13 -17.58 6.17 6.41
CA LEU A 13 -16.68 5.91 5.26
C LEU A 13 -15.46 6.84 5.26
N VAL A 14 -15.63 8.12 5.62
CA VAL A 14 -14.50 9.07 5.77
C VAL A 14 -13.63 8.76 6.99
N ARG A 15 -14.21 8.17 8.06
CA ARG A 15 -13.42 7.61 9.17
C ARG A 15 -12.72 6.31 8.77
N SER A 16 -13.24 5.53 7.84
CA SER A 16 -12.62 4.25 7.44
C SER A 16 -11.39 4.44 6.55
N SER A 17 -11.26 5.59 5.88
CA SER A 17 -10.02 6.00 5.21
C SER A 17 -8.91 6.46 6.17
N SER A 18 -9.15 6.46 7.49
CA SER A 18 -8.14 6.78 8.52
C SER A 18 -7.26 5.59 8.93
N GLY A 19 -7.29 4.49 8.18
CA GLY A 19 -6.44 3.32 8.44
C GLY A 19 -4.95 3.54 8.14
N TYR A 20 -4.57 4.70 7.60
CA TYR A 20 -3.17 5.08 7.38
C TYR A 20 -2.80 6.22 8.30
N ARG A 21 -1.88 5.91 9.22
CA ARG A 21 -1.15 6.90 9.99
C ARG A 21 -0.45 7.84 9.02
N GLN A 22 -0.74 9.13 9.14
CA GLN A 22 -0.15 10.16 8.32
C GLN A 22 1.32 10.34 8.70
N PRO A 23 2.21 10.77 7.77
CA PRO A 23 3.62 10.95 8.08
C PRO A 23 3.90 11.84 9.30
N TYR A 24 3.02 12.82 9.59
CA TYR A 24 3.18 13.68 10.77
C TYR A 24 3.02 12.91 12.08
N GLU A 25 2.20 11.85 12.13
CA GLU A 25 2.01 11.03 13.34
C GLU A 25 3.29 10.25 13.68
N TYR A 26 4.07 9.86 12.67
CA TYR A 26 5.39 9.26 12.86
C TYR A 26 6.39 10.29 13.39
N LEU A 27 6.36 11.53 12.91
CA LEU A 27 7.21 12.60 13.44
C LEU A 27 6.87 12.89 14.91
N GLU A 28 5.59 12.93 15.29
CA GLU A 28 5.18 13.04 16.70
C GLU A 28 5.70 11.87 17.55
N ALA A 29 5.65 10.64 17.02
CA ALA A 29 6.21 9.47 17.70
C ALA A 29 7.74 9.55 17.87
N LEU A 30 8.46 10.10 16.89
CA LEU A 30 9.90 10.35 16.98
C LEU A 30 10.25 11.40 18.04
N ASP A 31 9.43 12.46 18.17
CA ASP A 31 9.60 13.47 19.21
C ASP A 31 9.34 12.88 20.60
N VAL A 32 8.33 12.03 20.76
CA VAL A 32 8.06 11.30 22.01
C VAL A 32 9.24 10.39 22.37
N PHE A 33 9.81 9.68 21.39
CA PHE A 33 11.00 8.86 21.61
C PHE A 33 12.20 9.72 22.07
N GLY A 34 12.47 10.84 21.40
CA GLY A 34 13.58 11.73 21.76
C GLY A 34 13.40 12.39 23.13
N ALA A 35 12.16 12.73 23.50
CA ALA A 35 11.85 13.25 24.83
C ALA A 35 12.08 12.20 25.93
N ALA A 36 11.69 10.95 25.69
CA ALA A 36 11.97 9.84 26.61
C ALA A 36 13.48 9.58 26.75
N PHE A 37 14.23 9.65 25.66
CA PHE A 37 15.69 9.52 25.65
C PHE A 37 16.38 10.63 26.45
N SER A 38 15.90 11.87 26.34
CA SER A 38 16.46 13.02 27.07
C SER A 38 16.01 13.10 28.54
N ASN A 39 15.02 12.29 28.95
CA ASN A 39 14.52 12.21 30.32
C ASN A 39 14.35 10.76 30.78
N PRO A 40 15.46 10.00 30.92
CA PRO A 40 15.40 8.57 31.20
C PRO A 40 14.71 8.27 32.54
N ALA A 41 14.88 9.14 33.55
CA ALA A 41 14.23 9.02 34.85
C ALA A 41 12.69 8.95 34.74
N GLY A 42 12.10 9.71 33.80
CA GLY A 42 10.67 9.72 33.55
C GLY A 42 10.11 8.37 33.10
N VAL A 43 10.90 7.59 32.36
CA VAL A 43 10.50 6.26 31.88
C VAL A 43 10.48 5.26 33.03
N PHE A 44 11.50 5.23 33.89
CA PHE A 44 11.58 4.27 35.00
C PHE A 44 10.67 4.59 36.18
N ASN A 45 10.43 5.89 36.47
CA ASN A 45 9.51 6.28 37.52
C ASN A 45 8.02 6.23 37.08
N GLY A 46 7.76 5.91 35.79
CA GLY A 46 6.42 5.78 35.23
C GLY A 46 5.71 7.10 34.90
N SER A 47 6.38 8.25 35.01
CA SER A 47 5.81 9.55 34.65
C SER A 47 5.78 9.79 33.13
N THR A 48 6.58 9.05 32.36
CA THR A 48 6.57 9.03 30.90
C THR A 48 6.25 7.62 30.40
N PRO A 49 5.17 7.41 29.63
CA PRO A 49 4.87 6.11 29.03
C PRO A 49 6.01 5.65 28.11
N SER A 50 6.37 4.37 28.17
CA SER A 50 7.39 3.82 27.28
C SER A 50 6.95 3.93 25.80
N PRO A 51 7.79 4.49 24.92
CA PRO A 51 7.53 4.54 23.47
C PRO A 51 7.67 3.18 22.80
N LEU A 52 8.12 2.16 23.54
CA LEU A 52 8.40 0.83 23.03
C LEU A 52 7.19 -0.11 23.20
N SER A 53 7.00 -1.03 22.26
CA SER A 53 6.08 -2.16 22.40
C SER A 53 6.61 -3.19 23.40
N SER A 54 5.74 -4.10 23.86
CA SER A 54 6.10 -5.15 24.83
C SER A 54 7.13 -6.15 24.29
N ASP A 55 7.05 -6.45 22.99
CA ASP A 55 7.82 -7.45 22.26
C ASP A 55 8.86 -6.83 21.32
N VAL A 56 9.24 -5.56 21.58
CA VAL A 56 10.22 -4.82 20.78
C VAL A 56 11.53 -5.60 20.62
N VAL A 57 12.08 -5.57 19.39
CA VAL A 57 13.43 -6.05 19.12
C VAL A 57 14.31 -4.90 18.65
N GLY A 58 15.30 -4.55 19.46
CA GLY A 58 16.26 -3.50 19.18
C GLY A 58 17.63 -4.05 18.87
N ARG A 59 18.41 -3.31 18.08
CA ARG A 59 19.84 -3.54 17.92
C ARG A 59 20.59 -2.21 17.99
N ILE A 60 21.72 -2.20 18.67
CA ILE A 60 22.70 -1.10 18.64
C ILE A 60 24.00 -1.68 18.07
N ASP A 61 24.50 -1.08 16.99
CA ASP A 61 25.61 -1.60 16.18
C ASP A 61 26.86 -1.98 16.98
N VAL A 62 27.25 -1.17 17.96
CA VAL A 62 28.45 -1.39 18.78
C VAL A 62 28.23 -2.25 20.03
N ILE A 63 26.99 -2.65 20.30
CA ILE A 63 26.63 -3.42 21.50
C ILE A 63 26.06 -4.78 21.09
N THR A 64 24.75 -4.88 20.92
CA THR A 64 24.07 -6.16 20.69
C THR A 64 22.59 -5.97 20.32
N THR A 65 21.87 -7.09 20.27
CA THR A 65 20.43 -7.18 20.08
C THR A 65 19.74 -7.36 21.44
N PHE A 66 18.63 -6.66 21.62
CA PHE A 66 17.80 -6.69 22.81
C PHE A 66 16.38 -7.15 22.46
N VAL A 67 15.83 -8.08 23.24
CA VAL A 67 14.49 -8.63 23.01
C VAL A 67 13.61 -8.30 24.22
N GLY A 68 12.44 -7.71 23.95
CA GLY A 68 11.46 -7.32 24.95
C GLY A 68 11.65 -5.92 25.51
N GLN A 69 10.56 -5.35 26.03
CA GLN A 69 10.51 -3.94 26.46
C GLN A 69 11.51 -3.60 27.57
N ASP A 70 11.65 -4.46 28.58
CA ASP A 70 12.48 -4.17 29.77
C ASP A 70 13.96 -3.99 29.40
N LEU A 71 14.53 -4.96 28.67
CA LEU A 71 15.92 -4.87 28.20
C LEU A 71 16.13 -3.65 27.29
N ASN A 72 15.23 -3.41 26.33
CA ASN A 72 15.38 -2.26 25.45
C ASN A 72 15.28 -0.93 26.22
N ALA A 73 14.39 -0.82 27.21
CA ALA A 73 14.26 0.37 28.05
C ALA A 73 15.50 0.61 28.92
N GLU A 74 16.09 -0.45 29.48
CA GLU A 74 17.34 -0.38 30.22
C GLU A 74 18.50 0.14 29.37
N PHE A 75 18.66 -0.35 28.15
CA PHE A 75 19.76 0.09 27.30
C PHE A 75 19.55 1.47 26.67
N LEU A 76 18.33 1.80 26.23
CA LEU A 76 18.05 3.09 25.60
C LEU A 76 17.92 4.24 26.61
N PHE A 77 17.38 3.96 27.79
CA PHE A 77 17.08 4.99 28.80
C PHE A 77 17.90 4.77 30.07
N GLY A 78 17.95 3.53 30.58
CA GLY A 78 18.57 3.21 31.87
C GLY A 78 20.09 3.38 31.91
N LEU A 79 20.77 3.15 30.78
CA LEU A 79 22.23 3.30 30.65
C LEU A 79 22.71 4.69 31.07
N PHE A 80 21.86 5.70 30.86
CA PHE A 80 22.16 7.10 31.13
C PHE A 80 21.55 7.61 32.44
N TYR A 81 20.82 6.77 33.16
CA TYR A 81 20.27 7.10 34.46
C TYR A 81 21.38 7.06 35.51
N GLN A 82 21.65 8.20 36.15
CA GLN A 82 22.59 8.29 37.25
C GLN A 82 21.82 8.20 38.58
N ASP A 83 22.33 7.35 39.48
CA ASP A 83 21.94 7.30 40.88
C ASP A 83 23.03 7.96 41.74
N THR A 84 22.71 8.19 43.02
CA THR A 84 23.50 8.90 44.04
C THR A 84 24.98 8.52 44.14
N LEU A 85 25.39 7.30 43.74
CA LEU A 85 26.79 6.87 43.70
C LEU A 85 27.54 7.27 42.43
N LEU A 86 26.85 7.31 41.28
CA LEU A 86 27.43 7.71 40.00
C LEU A 86 27.42 9.24 39.82
N ASP A 87 26.53 9.94 40.53
CA ASP A 87 26.37 11.40 40.50
C ASP A 87 27.64 12.18 40.90
N THR A 88 28.53 11.57 41.68
CA THR A 88 29.69 12.26 42.28
C THR A 88 31.02 11.94 41.61
N THR A 89 31.04 11.05 40.60
CA THR A 89 32.27 10.61 39.95
C THR A 89 32.20 10.73 38.43
N THR A 90 33.34 10.93 37.79
CA THR A 90 33.42 11.14 36.35
C THR A 90 33.02 9.89 35.58
N GLN A 91 31.98 10.01 34.75
CA GLN A 91 31.51 8.92 33.89
C GLN A 91 32.16 8.98 32.50
N LEU A 92 32.42 7.82 31.90
CA LEU A 92 32.89 7.71 30.51
C LEU A 92 31.75 7.85 29.49
N ILE A 93 30.51 7.62 29.94
CA ILE A 93 29.29 7.76 29.13
C ILE A 93 28.58 9.03 29.61
N GLY A 94 28.37 9.98 28.69
CA GLY A 94 27.65 11.22 28.99
C GLY A 94 26.16 10.99 29.16
N ILE A 95 25.48 11.96 29.77
CA ILE A 95 24.02 11.94 29.97
C ILE A 95 23.35 12.71 28.82
N PRO A 96 22.35 12.15 28.13
CA PRO A 96 21.61 12.89 27.14
C PRO A 96 20.82 14.01 27.82
N SER A 97 21.11 15.25 27.44
CA SER A 97 20.46 16.46 27.96
C SER A 97 19.42 17.05 26.99
N GLY A 98 19.47 16.63 25.73
CA GLY A 98 18.52 16.97 24.69
C GLY A 98 18.76 16.13 23.46
N MET A 99 17.70 15.90 22.67
CA MET A 99 17.75 15.13 21.44
C MET A 99 16.94 15.85 20.36
N THR A 100 17.55 16.06 19.20
CA THR A 100 16.93 16.78 18.07
C THR A 100 16.96 15.94 16.81
N ILE A 101 15.88 15.97 16.03
CA ILE A 101 15.82 15.31 14.73
C ILE A 101 16.62 16.15 13.73
N GLN A 102 17.72 15.62 13.23
CA GLN A 102 18.52 16.26 12.18
C GLN A 102 17.93 16.00 10.79
N SER A 103 17.53 14.77 10.54
CA SER A 103 16.87 14.37 9.30
C SER A 103 15.99 13.15 9.54
N ALA A 104 14.91 13.03 8.79
CA ALA A 104 14.03 11.87 8.83
C ALA A 104 13.46 11.57 7.45
N VAL A 105 13.37 10.29 7.12
CA VAL A 105 12.62 9.75 5.99
C VAL A 105 11.51 8.90 6.59
N VAL A 106 10.28 9.36 6.44
CA VAL A 106 9.09 8.67 6.93
C VAL A 106 8.46 7.94 5.76
N GLU A 107 8.58 6.61 5.76
CA GLU A 107 7.92 5.74 4.79
C GLU A 107 7.17 4.65 5.60
N PRO A 108 5.94 4.96 6.07
CA PRO A 108 5.19 4.13 7.00
C PRO A 108 5.21 2.63 6.65
N PRO A 109 5.32 1.72 7.64
CA PRO A 109 5.44 1.99 9.07
C PRO A 109 6.88 2.22 9.53
N VAL A 110 7.81 2.39 8.58
CA VAL A 110 9.25 2.48 8.84
C VAL A 110 9.72 3.92 8.73
N VAL A 111 10.61 4.29 9.63
CA VAL A 111 11.25 5.60 9.64
C VAL A 111 12.75 5.38 9.68
N ALA A 112 13.47 6.06 8.80
CA ALA A 112 14.91 6.25 8.95
C ALA A 112 15.13 7.67 9.51
N VAL A 113 15.75 7.79 10.68
CA VAL A 113 15.93 9.05 11.38
C VAL A 113 17.39 9.22 11.82
N SER A 114 17.91 10.43 11.71
CA SER A 114 19.17 10.85 12.33
C SER A 114 18.85 11.82 13.46
N TYR A 115 19.28 11.48 14.66
CA TYR A 115 19.20 12.34 15.83
C TYR A 115 20.56 12.92 16.17
N ILE A 116 20.57 14.14 16.72
CA ILE A 116 21.70 14.72 17.44
C ILE A 116 21.31 14.77 18.92
N SER A 117 22.04 14.02 19.74
CA SER A 117 21.90 13.98 21.19
C SER A 117 23.04 14.74 21.85
N ASP A 118 22.71 15.72 22.71
CA ASP A 118 23.70 16.49 23.47
C ASP A 118 24.09 15.71 24.73
N MET A 119 25.31 15.13 24.71
CA MET A 119 25.84 14.29 25.78
C MET A 119 26.61 15.15 26.79
N ALA A 120 26.04 15.30 27.99
CA ALA A 120 26.61 16.09 29.08
C ALA A 120 27.55 15.26 29.96
N PHE A 121 28.70 15.86 30.30
CA PHE A 121 29.68 15.36 31.27
C PHE A 121 29.81 16.40 32.40
N PRO A 122 28.97 16.30 33.45
CA PRO A 122 28.85 17.35 34.46
C PRO A 122 30.14 17.63 35.23
N THR A 123 30.94 16.59 35.54
CA THR A 123 32.16 16.72 36.35
C THR A 123 33.24 17.60 35.70
N VAL A 124 33.20 17.75 34.38
CA VAL A 124 34.14 18.59 33.61
C VAL A 124 33.43 19.73 32.87
N ASN A 125 32.15 19.97 33.14
CA ASN A 125 31.31 20.98 32.50
C ASN A 125 31.43 20.98 30.96
N LEU A 126 31.33 19.79 30.37
CA LEU A 126 31.46 19.56 28.93
C LEU A 126 30.14 19.01 28.36
N SER A 127 29.76 19.45 27.16
CA SER A 127 28.63 18.89 26.42
C SER A 127 29.03 18.64 24.97
N ILE A 128 28.93 17.39 24.51
CA ILE A 128 29.38 16.97 23.17
C ILE A 128 28.22 16.34 22.40
N PRO A 129 27.98 16.73 21.14
CA PRO A 129 26.93 16.12 20.33
C PRO A 129 27.33 14.72 19.86
N LEU A 130 26.42 13.76 20.04
CA LEU A 130 26.48 12.42 19.46
C LEU A 130 25.39 12.30 18.40
N GLN A 131 25.77 11.85 17.19
CA GLN A 131 24.79 11.53 16.15
C GLN A 131 24.38 10.05 16.25
N ILE A 132 23.07 9.81 16.29
CA ILE A 132 22.47 8.47 16.37
C ILE A 132 21.55 8.31 15.17
N ASP A 133 21.91 7.41 14.25
CA ASP A 133 21.02 7.07 13.14
C ASP A 133 20.21 5.83 13.51
N MET A 134 18.92 5.83 13.23
CA MET A 134 18.03 4.72 13.54
C MET A 134 17.13 4.38 12.36
N PHE A 135 16.99 3.10 12.08
CA PHE A 135 15.85 2.57 11.33
C PHE A 135 14.84 2.03 12.34
N MET A 136 13.62 2.56 12.34
CA MET A 136 12.59 2.25 13.32
C MET A 136 11.33 1.77 12.62
N ALA A 137 10.69 0.72 13.12
CA ALA A 137 9.36 0.31 12.70
C ALA A 137 8.36 0.53 13.84
N PHE A 138 7.15 0.96 13.48
CA PHE A 138 6.07 1.26 14.42
C PHE A 138 4.89 0.32 14.24
N ASP A 139 4.20 0.05 15.34
CA ASP A 139 2.90 -0.60 15.34
C ASP A 139 1.82 0.39 14.85
N ASP A 140 1.02 -0.01 13.88
CA ASP A 140 0.01 0.86 13.24
C ASP A 140 -1.04 1.40 14.22
N ASP A 141 -1.43 0.57 15.17
CA ASP A 141 -2.53 0.88 16.08
C ASP A 141 -2.03 1.76 17.24
N SER A 142 -0.91 1.40 17.86
CA SER A 142 -0.39 2.05 19.07
C SER A 142 0.66 3.13 18.83
N MET A 143 1.25 3.20 17.62
CA MET A 143 2.40 4.08 17.29
C MET A 143 3.61 3.84 18.22
N LYS A 144 3.74 2.64 18.76
CA LYS A 144 4.90 2.22 19.55
C LYS A 144 5.96 1.58 18.67
N VAL A 145 7.22 1.71 19.07
CA VAL A 145 8.36 1.09 18.38
C VAL A 145 8.30 -0.43 18.58
N VAL A 146 8.28 -1.17 17.48
CA VAL A 146 8.28 -2.64 17.45
C VAL A 146 9.62 -3.21 17.03
N SER A 147 10.40 -2.45 16.27
CA SER A 147 11.81 -2.77 16.06
C SER A 147 12.63 -1.52 15.78
N TYR A 148 13.91 -1.56 16.15
CA TYR A 148 14.86 -0.54 15.74
C TYR A 148 16.26 -1.09 15.50
N ASP A 149 16.99 -0.47 14.57
CA ASP A 149 18.40 -0.70 14.32
C ASP A 149 19.14 0.63 14.44
N ALA A 150 19.94 0.79 15.48
CA ALA A 150 20.62 2.04 15.83
C ALA A 150 22.12 1.98 15.55
N ILE A 151 22.65 3.07 15.05
CA ILE A 151 24.05 3.25 14.68
C ILE A 151 24.58 4.48 15.43
N LEU A 152 25.60 4.28 16.27
CA LEU A 152 26.29 5.38 16.94
C LEU A 152 27.35 5.95 16.01
N ARG A 153 26.98 6.98 15.24
CA ARG A 153 27.84 7.50 14.18
C ARG A 153 29.07 8.19 14.76
N ARG A 154 30.26 7.73 14.35
CA ARG A 154 31.59 8.24 14.76
C ARG A 154 31.86 8.11 16.26
N ILE A 155 31.39 7.02 16.89
CA ILE A 155 31.62 6.78 18.32
C ILE A 155 33.11 6.74 18.69
N ASP A 156 33.96 6.21 17.81
CA ASP A 156 35.42 6.17 18.04
C ASP A 156 36.04 7.57 18.10
N GLU A 157 35.62 8.46 17.20
CA GLU A 157 36.06 9.85 17.19
C GLU A 157 35.54 10.62 18.41
N LEU A 158 34.29 10.35 18.83
CA LEU A 158 33.71 10.93 20.04
C LEU A 158 34.50 10.54 21.29
N MET A 159 34.83 9.26 21.44
CA MET A 159 35.59 8.78 22.60
C MET A 159 37.02 9.33 22.60
N ALA A 160 37.70 9.35 21.45
CA ALA A 160 39.03 9.93 21.32
C ALA A 160 39.05 11.45 21.61
N TYR A 161 37.99 12.16 21.22
CA TYR A 161 37.83 13.59 21.51
C TYR A 161 37.57 13.87 22.99
N THR A 162 36.73 13.05 23.63
CA THR A 162 36.24 13.33 24.99
C THR A 162 37.21 12.87 26.07
N ALA A 163 37.90 11.73 25.88
CA ALA A 163 38.76 11.13 26.91
C ALA A 163 39.85 12.07 27.47
N PRO A 164 40.55 12.92 26.68
CA PRO A 164 41.52 13.86 27.21
C PRO A 164 40.95 14.92 28.17
N TYR A 165 39.67 15.26 28.03
CA TYR A 165 38.99 16.20 28.93
C TYR A 165 38.59 15.54 30.25
N LEU A 166 38.29 14.24 30.24
CA LEU A 166 37.92 13.48 31.43
C LEU A 166 39.14 13.06 32.25
N ALA A 167 40.27 12.78 31.58
CA ALA A 167 41.45 12.21 32.21
C ALA A 167 42.00 12.99 33.43
N PRO A 168 42.09 14.34 33.43
CA PRO A 168 42.57 15.08 34.60
C PRO A 168 41.69 14.89 35.84
N GLN A 169 40.37 14.93 35.66
CA GLN A 169 39.42 14.72 36.74
C GLN A 169 39.46 13.27 37.25
N ILE A 170 39.60 12.31 36.33
CA ILE A 170 39.77 10.89 36.68
C ILE A 170 41.07 10.67 37.48
N ALA A 171 42.18 11.31 37.09
CA ALA A 171 43.44 11.19 37.81
C ALA A 171 43.32 11.71 39.24
N GLU A 172 42.60 12.81 39.45
CA GLU A 172 42.30 13.35 40.79
C GLU A 172 41.43 12.37 41.61
N GLU A 173 40.33 11.86 41.02
CA GLU A 173 39.43 10.90 41.68
C GLU A 173 40.14 9.60 42.10
N LEU A 174 41.07 9.11 41.27
CA LEU A 174 41.83 7.89 41.52
C LEU A 174 43.11 8.13 42.34
N ASN A 175 43.44 9.38 42.68
CA ASN A 175 44.71 9.76 43.29
C ASN A 175 45.92 9.20 42.50
N SER A 176 45.85 9.23 41.16
CA SER A 176 46.86 8.70 40.25
C SER A 176 47.79 9.80 39.74
N THR A 177 49.08 9.48 39.62
CA THR A 177 50.07 10.38 39.01
C THR A 177 50.27 10.15 37.51
N SER A 178 49.53 9.21 36.91
CA SER A 178 49.65 8.93 35.47
C SER A 178 49.12 10.10 34.65
N THR A 179 49.82 10.42 33.56
CA THR A 179 49.35 11.35 32.53
C THR A 179 48.89 10.63 31.26
N ASN A 180 48.94 9.30 31.26
CA ASN A 180 48.48 8.49 30.13
C ASN A 180 46.96 8.35 30.19
N VAL A 181 46.28 8.99 29.23
CA VAL A 181 44.82 8.99 29.13
C VAL A 181 44.25 7.56 29.08
N THR A 182 44.85 6.68 28.28
CA THR A 182 44.36 5.30 28.13
C THR A 182 44.44 4.52 29.44
N GLU A 183 45.55 4.67 30.17
CA GLU A 183 45.75 4.02 31.46
C GLU A 183 44.73 4.52 32.51
N LEU A 184 44.50 5.83 32.57
CA LEU A 184 43.53 6.43 33.49
C LEU A 184 42.10 5.94 33.22
N ILE A 185 41.71 5.85 31.95
CA ILE A 185 40.40 5.34 31.54
C ILE A 185 40.25 3.86 31.91
N GLN A 186 41.29 3.06 31.75
CA GLN A 186 41.33 1.65 32.16
C GLN A 186 41.19 1.49 33.67
N LEU A 187 41.96 2.24 34.45
CA LEU A 187 41.89 2.22 35.91
C LEU A 187 40.51 2.66 36.40
N LYS A 188 39.95 3.72 35.82
CA LYS A 188 38.60 4.20 36.13
C LYS A 188 37.55 3.13 35.84
N THR A 189 37.68 2.45 34.70
CA THR A 189 36.79 1.37 34.30
C THR A 189 36.80 0.23 35.30
N ALA A 190 37.99 -0.23 35.70
CA ALA A 190 38.16 -1.28 36.70
C ALA A 190 37.57 -0.86 38.06
N ALA A 191 37.91 0.34 38.53
CA ALA A 191 37.43 0.87 39.81
C ALA A 191 35.91 0.93 39.86
N ASP A 192 35.28 1.50 38.84
CA ASP A 192 33.83 1.68 38.77
C ASP A 192 33.09 0.35 38.66
N VAL A 193 33.54 -0.56 37.78
CA VAL A 193 32.92 -1.88 37.61
C VAL A 193 33.00 -2.68 38.91
N CYS A 194 34.16 -2.70 39.56
CA CYS A 194 34.35 -3.45 40.79
C CYS A 194 33.57 -2.84 41.97
N ALA A 195 33.47 -1.51 42.05
CA ALA A 195 32.62 -0.85 43.05
C ALA A 195 31.14 -1.23 42.90
N VAL A 196 30.61 -1.21 41.67
CA VAL A 196 29.23 -1.63 41.37
C VAL A 196 29.03 -3.12 41.68
N SER A 197 29.99 -3.98 41.31
CA SER A 197 29.94 -5.41 41.59
C SER A 197 29.86 -5.70 43.10
N SER A 198 30.75 -5.09 43.90
CA SER A 198 30.76 -5.27 45.35
C SER A 198 29.48 -4.77 46.04
N LEU A 199 28.81 -3.79 45.44
CA LEU A 199 27.59 -3.21 45.98
C LEU A 199 26.34 -4.02 45.65
N TYR A 200 26.15 -4.36 44.37
CA TYR A 200 24.89 -4.94 43.89
C TYR A 200 24.96 -6.43 43.58
N CYS A 201 26.15 -6.96 43.27
CA CYS A 201 26.36 -8.36 42.94
C CYS A 201 26.82 -9.13 44.17
N THR A 202 25.87 -9.38 45.08
CA THR A 202 26.09 -10.08 46.35
C THR A 202 25.25 -11.35 46.43
N GLY A 203 25.54 -12.22 47.41
CA GLY A 203 24.80 -13.46 47.60
C GLY A 203 24.89 -14.39 46.38
N GLU A 204 23.74 -14.84 45.87
CA GLU A 204 23.68 -15.72 44.70
C GLU A 204 24.16 -15.05 43.40
N PHE A 205 24.24 -13.71 43.37
CA PHE A 205 24.71 -12.94 42.20
C PHE A 205 26.17 -12.52 42.31
N GLN A 206 26.91 -12.99 43.32
CA GLN A 206 28.33 -12.68 43.51
C GLN A 206 29.17 -13.12 42.32
N GLN A 207 29.95 -12.19 41.75
CA GLN A 207 30.78 -12.45 40.56
C GLN A 207 32.27 -12.64 40.88
N TYR A 208 32.74 -12.08 42.00
CA TYR A 208 34.14 -12.10 42.42
C TYR A 208 34.24 -12.42 43.90
N ASP A 209 35.31 -13.12 44.29
CA ASP A 209 35.57 -13.48 45.69
C ASP A 209 35.84 -12.25 46.57
N SER A 210 36.43 -11.21 45.97
CA SER A 210 36.76 -9.95 46.64
C SER A 210 36.89 -8.79 45.64
N GLN A 211 36.93 -7.57 46.15
CA GLN A 211 37.24 -6.36 45.37
C GLN A 211 38.59 -6.49 44.63
N ASP A 212 39.63 -7.00 45.31
CA ASP A 212 40.96 -7.17 44.72
C ASP A 212 40.98 -8.21 43.60
N ALA A 213 40.18 -9.29 43.74
CA ALA A 213 40.01 -10.28 42.69
C ALA A 213 39.34 -9.68 41.45
N CYS A 214 38.36 -8.78 41.66
CA CYS A 214 37.74 -8.04 40.57
C CYS A 214 38.74 -7.12 39.86
N LEU A 215 39.50 -6.32 40.62
CA LEU A 215 40.51 -5.41 40.04
C LEU A 215 41.56 -6.17 39.23
N THR A 216 42.09 -7.28 39.79
CA THR A 216 43.05 -8.16 39.11
C THR A 216 42.50 -8.69 37.79
N PHE A 217 41.23 -9.10 37.76
CA PHE A 217 40.58 -9.56 36.53
C PHE A 217 40.42 -8.42 35.51
N MET A 218 39.95 -7.25 35.94
CA MET A 218 39.74 -6.10 35.08
C MET A 218 41.05 -5.55 34.49
N GLU A 219 42.16 -5.61 35.23
CA GLU A 219 43.50 -5.23 34.75
C GLU A 219 44.05 -6.21 33.69
N ALA A 220 43.72 -7.49 33.81
CA ALA A 220 44.11 -8.51 32.83
C ALA A 220 43.25 -8.46 31.56
N LEU A 221 42.06 -7.86 31.62
CA LEU A 221 41.12 -7.78 30.52
C LEU A 221 41.44 -6.60 29.60
N PRO A 222 41.44 -6.78 28.27
CA PRO A 222 41.59 -5.65 27.36
C PRO A 222 40.41 -4.67 27.54
N PHE A 223 40.70 -3.37 27.59
CA PHE A 223 39.65 -2.35 27.62
C PHE A 223 38.74 -2.43 26.40
N GLY A 224 39.30 -2.73 25.23
CA GLY A 224 38.61 -2.76 23.95
C GLY A 224 38.54 -1.40 23.26
N GLU A 225 38.18 -1.44 21.98
CA GLU A 225 37.83 -0.26 21.19
C GLU A 225 36.37 0.14 21.45
N SER A 226 36.00 1.37 21.13
CA SER A 226 34.65 1.91 21.38
C SER A 226 33.52 1.19 20.63
N TRP A 227 33.82 0.56 19.50
CA TRP A 227 32.88 -0.31 18.77
C TRP A 227 32.76 -1.72 19.37
N GLN A 228 33.57 -2.08 20.36
CA GLN A 228 33.60 -3.40 21.02
C GLN A 228 32.72 -3.46 22.29
N GLY A 229 31.64 -2.69 22.33
CA GLY A 229 30.72 -2.60 23.48
C GLY A 229 29.91 -3.87 23.75
N GLY A 230 29.93 -4.85 22.85
CA GLY A 230 29.36 -6.20 23.05
C GLY A 230 30.37 -7.34 23.04
N MET A 231 31.67 -7.05 23.13
CA MET A 231 32.75 -8.05 23.11
C MET A 231 33.22 -8.36 24.55
N ASN A 232 34.14 -9.32 24.71
CA ASN A 232 34.74 -9.61 26.01
C ASN A 232 35.78 -8.56 26.41
N THR A 233 35.32 -7.38 26.80
CA THR A 233 36.17 -6.20 27.05
C THR A 233 35.79 -5.48 28.35
N GLY A 234 36.71 -4.66 28.85
CA GLY A 234 36.44 -3.75 29.97
C GLY A 234 35.37 -2.72 29.60
N TRP A 235 35.34 -2.26 28.35
CA TRP A 235 34.34 -1.33 27.83
C TRP A 235 32.92 -1.92 27.87
N CYS A 236 32.73 -3.16 27.45
CA CYS A 236 31.42 -3.83 27.58
C CYS A 236 30.95 -3.88 29.04
N ARG A 237 31.85 -4.28 29.96
CA ARG A 237 31.52 -4.34 31.39
C ARG A 237 31.23 -2.96 31.98
N TYR A 238 31.90 -1.92 31.49
CA TYR A 238 31.61 -0.54 31.86
C TYR A 238 30.21 -0.10 31.44
N ILE A 239 29.78 -0.43 30.23
CA ILE A 239 28.40 -0.15 29.77
C ILE A 239 27.40 -0.85 30.69
N HIS A 240 27.62 -2.14 30.97
CA HIS A 240 26.70 -2.93 31.77
C HIS A 240 26.65 -2.52 33.25
N LYS A 241 27.72 -1.91 33.80
CA LYS A 241 27.73 -1.47 35.21
C LYS A 241 26.54 -0.57 35.55
N ASN A 242 26.13 0.30 34.62
CA ASN A 242 25.05 1.26 34.84
C ASN A 242 23.67 0.59 34.94
N LEU A 243 23.56 -0.65 34.43
CA LEU A 243 22.31 -1.39 34.37
C LEU A 243 22.10 -2.32 35.58
N VAL A 244 23.17 -2.61 36.33
CA VAL A 244 23.15 -3.59 37.44
C VAL A 244 22.11 -3.25 38.50
N GLN A 245 21.96 -1.97 38.83
CA GLN A 245 21.01 -1.51 39.85
C GLN A 245 19.54 -1.83 39.54
N PHE A 246 19.16 -1.98 38.26
CA PHE A 246 17.78 -2.23 37.87
C PHE A 246 17.41 -3.71 38.03
N ARG A 247 18.29 -4.59 37.57
CA ARG A 247 18.11 -6.06 37.60
C ARG A 247 19.45 -6.77 37.82
N PRO A 248 19.91 -6.89 39.08
CA PRO A 248 21.16 -7.57 39.40
C PRO A 248 21.21 -9.02 38.92
N ASP A 249 20.08 -9.73 38.96
CA ASP A 249 19.93 -11.11 38.51
C ASP A 249 20.25 -11.29 37.01
N VAL A 250 20.00 -10.26 36.21
CA VAL A 250 20.28 -10.24 34.77
C VAL A 250 21.67 -9.66 34.49
N HIS A 251 22.04 -8.56 35.15
CA HIS A 251 23.21 -7.77 34.74
C HIS A 251 24.51 -8.09 35.48
N CYS A 252 24.46 -8.69 36.67
CA CYS A 252 25.68 -9.09 37.39
C CYS A 252 26.57 -10.04 36.57
N PRO A 253 26.05 -11.10 35.92
CA PRO A 253 26.86 -11.96 35.06
C PRO A 253 27.61 -11.19 33.96
N HIS A 254 27.03 -10.11 33.43
CA HIS A 254 27.63 -9.32 32.35
C HIS A 254 28.90 -8.60 32.77
N ILE A 255 28.97 -8.14 34.04
CA ILE A 255 30.15 -7.45 34.58
C ILE A 255 31.14 -8.41 35.27
N GLY A 256 30.81 -9.71 35.33
CA GLY A 256 31.63 -10.76 35.93
C GLY A 256 32.66 -11.39 34.98
N PRO A 257 33.43 -12.38 35.47
CA PRO A 257 34.43 -13.08 34.65
C PRO A 257 33.85 -13.82 33.44
N THR A 258 32.62 -14.33 33.57
CA THR A 258 31.94 -15.07 32.48
C THR A 258 31.45 -14.15 31.37
N GLY A 259 31.17 -12.88 31.69
CA GLY A 259 30.54 -11.92 30.79
C GLY A 259 29.07 -12.21 30.47
N GLY A 260 28.49 -13.25 31.09
CA GLY A 260 27.14 -13.74 30.79
C GLY A 260 26.95 -14.05 29.30
N ASP A 261 25.81 -13.64 28.75
CA ASP A 261 25.53 -13.72 27.32
C ASP A 261 25.87 -12.45 26.54
N MET A 262 26.29 -11.38 27.24
CA MET A 262 26.51 -10.06 26.65
C MET A 262 27.98 -9.74 26.37
N CYS A 263 28.86 -9.80 27.38
CA CYS A 263 30.27 -9.40 27.29
C CYS A 263 31.20 -10.58 27.01
N ARG A 264 31.02 -11.21 25.85
CA ARG A 264 31.79 -12.38 25.39
C ARG A 264 32.35 -12.17 23.99
N ASP A 265 33.31 -12.99 23.59
CA ASP A 265 33.81 -12.96 22.21
C ASP A 265 32.71 -13.38 21.24
N ARG A 266 32.58 -12.63 20.14
CA ARG A 266 31.56 -12.87 19.12
C ARG A 266 32.18 -13.19 17.78
N ASN A 267 31.54 -14.10 17.04
CA ASN A 267 31.94 -14.43 15.70
C ASN A 267 31.44 -13.35 14.71
N TYR A 268 32.37 -12.74 13.98
CA TYR A 268 32.05 -11.69 13.01
C TYR A 268 31.00 -12.13 11.96
N LEU A 269 31.14 -13.35 11.42
CA LEU A 269 30.22 -13.86 10.39
C LEU A 269 28.82 -14.08 10.97
N GLU A 270 28.72 -14.63 12.17
CA GLU A 270 27.45 -14.86 12.86
C GLU A 270 26.73 -13.53 13.15
N VAL A 271 27.42 -12.57 13.76
CA VAL A 271 26.84 -11.26 14.10
C VAL A 271 26.41 -10.50 12.85
N THR A 272 27.19 -10.57 11.76
CA THR A 272 26.89 -9.86 10.51
C THR A 272 25.74 -10.50 9.73
N SER A 273 25.61 -11.83 9.76
CA SER A 273 24.59 -12.56 8.98
C SER A 273 23.25 -12.72 9.71
N THR A 274 23.23 -12.50 11.03
CA THR A 274 22.01 -12.62 11.82
C THR A 274 21.13 -11.37 11.67
N VAL A 275 19.91 -11.58 11.19
CA VAL A 275 18.86 -10.54 11.18
C VAL A 275 17.94 -10.82 12.38
N PRO A 276 17.98 -10.00 13.43
CA PRO A 276 17.25 -10.27 14.67
C PRO A 276 15.76 -9.91 14.60
N PHE A 277 15.35 -9.15 13.59
CA PHE A 277 14.01 -8.58 13.52
C PHE A 277 12.98 -9.60 13.05
N ASN A 278 11.88 -9.75 13.80
CA ASN A 278 10.74 -10.58 13.42
C ASN A 278 10.07 -10.11 12.12
N GLN A 279 10.23 -8.83 11.79
CA GLN A 279 9.78 -8.22 10.55
C GLN A 279 10.94 -7.48 9.87
N THR A 280 10.98 -7.52 8.55
CA THR A 280 11.92 -6.71 7.78
C THR A 280 11.58 -5.23 7.98
N LEU A 281 12.60 -4.36 8.07
CA LEU A 281 12.45 -2.89 8.08
C LEU A 281 12.09 -2.38 6.67
N LEU A 282 10.97 -2.87 6.13
CA LEU A 282 10.42 -2.53 4.83
C LEU A 282 9.15 -1.72 5.01
N SER A 283 9.02 -0.64 4.23
CA SER A 283 7.84 0.20 4.24
C SER A 283 6.63 -0.41 3.53
N TYR A 284 5.43 0.16 3.72
CA TYR A 284 4.21 -0.25 3.02
C TYR A 284 4.36 -0.24 1.51
N ASN A 285 5.10 0.70 0.92
CA ASN A 285 5.33 0.74 -0.52
C ASN A 285 6.31 -0.33 -1.04
N SER A 286 6.95 -1.09 -0.15
CA SER A 286 7.92 -2.13 -0.48
C SER A 286 7.64 -3.49 0.17
N SER A 287 6.63 -3.58 1.04
CA SER A 287 6.28 -4.79 1.77
C SER A 287 5.52 -5.81 0.89
N TYR A 288 5.94 -7.07 0.98
CA TYR A 288 5.21 -8.23 0.47
C TYR A 288 5.14 -9.29 1.54
N ASN A 289 3.94 -9.80 1.80
CA ASN A 289 3.77 -11.00 2.60
C ASN A 289 4.21 -12.23 1.79
N ALA A 290 5.13 -13.02 2.34
CA ALA A 290 5.62 -14.25 1.68
C ALA A 290 4.50 -15.26 1.39
N ALA A 291 3.42 -15.27 2.20
CA ALA A 291 2.24 -16.08 1.94
C ALA A 291 1.44 -15.58 0.72
N ASP A 292 1.35 -14.27 0.52
CA ASP A 292 0.57 -13.65 -0.57
C ASP A 292 1.32 -13.71 -1.91
N MET A 293 2.66 -13.77 -1.86
CA MET A 293 3.52 -13.96 -3.03
C MET A 293 3.72 -15.44 -3.40
N LYS A 294 3.11 -16.37 -2.65
CA LYS A 294 3.30 -17.81 -2.87
C LYS A 294 2.87 -18.22 -4.28
N GLY A 295 3.83 -18.73 -5.05
CA GLY A 295 3.61 -19.17 -6.43
C GLY A 295 3.84 -18.09 -7.50
N ILE A 296 4.23 -16.87 -7.11
CA ILE A 296 4.71 -15.83 -8.03
C ILE A 296 6.22 -16.00 -8.22
N SER A 297 6.72 -15.83 -9.45
CA SER A 297 8.15 -15.92 -9.72
C SER A 297 8.91 -14.72 -9.13
N GLU A 298 10.20 -14.89 -8.84
CA GLU A 298 11.05 -13.83 -8.28
C GLU A 298 11.06 -12.57 -9.16
N ASN A 299 11.17 -12.73 -10.48
CA ASN A 299 11.02 -11.61 -11.42
C ASN A 299 9.62 -10.97 -11.34
N GLY A 300 8.56 -11.76 -11.15
CA GLY A 300 7.20 -11.23 -10.94
C GLY A 300 7.09 -10.38 -9.68
N VAL A 301 7.71 -10.82 -8.58
CA VAL A 301 7.79 -10.05 -7.33
C VAL A 301 8.54 -8.72 -7.57
N GLN A 302 9.70 -8.75 -8.24
CA GLN A 302 10.43 -7.52 -8.57
C GLN A 302 9.63 -6.54 -9.46
N GLN A 303 8.79 -7.05 -10.36
CA GLN A 303 7.92 -6.18 -11.17
C GLN A 303 6.77 -5.60 -10.34
N LEU A 304 6.23 -6.35 -9.38
CA LEU A 304 5.24 -5.85 -8.43
C LEU A 304 5.83 -4.75 -7.54
N VAL A 305 7.10 -4.88 -7.12
CA VAL A 305 7.83 -3.83 -6.37
C VAL A 305 7.74 -2.51 -7.13
N LYS A 306 8.05 -2.51 -8.43
CA LYS A 306 7.99 -1.30 -9.26
C LYS A 306 6.59 -0.68 -9.31
N VAL A 307 5.54 -1.50 -9.28
CA VAL A 307 4.15 -1.03 -9.29
C VAL A 307 3.79 -0.38 -7.96
N GLN A 308 4.28 -0.93 -6.85
CA GLN A 308 3.97 -0.48 -5.49
C GLN A 308 4.80 0.75 -5.10
N THR A 309 6.09 0.78 -5.47
CA THR A 309 6.97 1.94 -5.27
C THR A 309 6.76 3.05 -6.31
N GLN A 310 5.72 2.97 -7.15
CA GLN A 310 5.45 3.98 -8.14
C GLN A 310 4.95 5.25 -7.45
N ALA A 311 5.85 6.21 -7.24
CA ALA A 311 5.53 7.49 -6.62
C ALA A 311 4.42 8.23 -7.38
N ILE A 312 3.34 8.54 -6.67
CA ILE A 312 2.25 9.41 -7.12
C ILE A 312 2.76 10.86 -6.98
N THR A 313 3.44 11.38 -8.02
CA THR A 313 4.01 12.75 -8.02
C THR A 313 2.93 13.81 -8.25
N MET A 314 3.24 15.11 -8.10
CA MET A 314 2.30 16.24 -8.25
C MET A 314 1.59 16.34 -9.63
N THR A 315 1.99 15.56 -10.63
CA THR A 315 1.18 15.30 -11.85
C THR A 315 -0.08 14.47 -11.56
N THR A 316 -0.24 13.98 -10.33
CA THR A 316 -1.22 12.96 -9.96
C THR A 316 -2.26 13.43 -8.93
N VAL A 317 -2.08 14.49 -8.13
CA VAL A 317 -3.17 14.99 -7.26
C VAL A 317 -3.10 16.50 -6.97
N ALA A 318 -4.14 17.24 -7.38
CA ALA A 318 -4.82 18.26 -6.58
C ALA A 318 -6.20 18.55 -7.20
N PHE A 319 -7.26 18.10 -6.54
CA PHE A 319 -8.70 18.26 -6.86
C PHE A 319 -9.22 17.65 -8.17
N TYR A 320 -8.49 17.73 -9.28
CA TYR A 320 -8.81 17.06 -10.54
C TYR A 320 -7.50 16.61 -11.19
N PRO A 321 -7.24 15.31 -11.41
CA PRO A 321 -6.04 14.90 -12.14
C PRO A 321 -6.06 15.57 -13.51
N VAL A 322 -4.99 16.30 -13.87
CA VAL A 322 -4.85 16.93 -15.20
C VAL A 322 -5.18 15.93 -16.33
N PRO A 323 -4.74 14.66 -16.27
CA PRO A 323 -5.14 13.65 -17.24
C PRO A 323 -6.65 13.41 -17.33
N THR A 324 -7.38 13.43 -16.20
CA THR A 324 -8.84 13.23 -16.17
C THR A 324 -9.58 14.39 -16.83
N VAL A 325 -9.14 15.63 -16.59
CA VAL A 325 -9.72 16.82 -17.24
C VAL A 325 -9.44 16.78 -18.74
N LEU A 326 -8.19 16.55 -19.14
CA LEU A 326 -7.82 16.43 -20.56
C LEU A 326 -8.58 15.29 -21.24
N TYR A 327 -8.74 14.14 -20.58
CA TYR A 327 -9.50 13.03 -21.13
C TYR A 327 -10.98 13.38 -21.31
N THR A 328 -11.60 14.06 -20.34
CA THR A 328 -12.99 14.52 -20.46
C THR A 328 -13.16 15.52 -21.62
N LEU A 329 -12.18 16.41 -21.82
CA LEU A 329 -12.15 17.31 -22.98
C LEU A 329 -12.01 16.53 -24.30
N VAL A 330 -11.17 15.50 -24.35
CA VAL A 330 -11.03 14.63 -25.53
C VAL A 330 -12.35 13.92 -25.83
N LEU A 331 -13.04 13.36 -24.83
CA LEU A 331 -14.36 12.75 -25.02
C LEU A 331 -15.39 13.75 -25.54
N TYR A 332 -15.39 14.98 -25.01
CA TYR A 332 -16.25 16.05 -25.51
C TYR A 332 -15.95 16.40 -26.98
N MET A 333 -14.67 16.54 -27.33
CA MET A 333 -14.25 16.80 -28.71
C MET A 333 -14.62 15.65 -29.66
N MET A 334 -14.45 14.40 -29.23
CA MET A 334 -14.88 13.21 -29.98
C MET A 334 -16.40 13.18 -30.18
N ALA A 335 -17.17 13.54 -29.15
CA ALA A 335 -18.63 13.64 -29.24
C ALA A 335 -19.04 14.72 -30.25
N LYS A 336 -18.40 15.89 -30.22
CA LYS A 336 -18.65 16.99 -31.18
C LYS A 336 -18.26 16.63 -32.61
N PHE A 337 -17.14 15.96 -32.78
CA PHE A 337 -16.73 15.44 -34.08
C PHE A 337 -17.75 14.40 -34.60
N THR A 338 -18.22 13.51 -33.74
CA THR A 338 -19.24 12.52 -34.10
C THR A 338 -20.57 13.17 -34.47
N GLU A 339 -21.03 14.17 -33.71
CA GLU A 339 -22.21 14.99 -34.05
C GLU A 339 -22.07 15.62 -35.44
N PHE A 340 -20.92 16.23 -35.72
CA PHE A 340 -20.63 16.86 -37.00
C PHE A 340 -20.70 15.85 -38.15
N ILE A 341 -20.04 14.70 -38.04
CA ILE A 341 -20.06 13.66 -39.07
C ILE A 341 -21.49 13.12 -39.26
N LEU A 342 -22.21 12.80 -38.19
CA LEU A 342 -23.56 12.25 -38.30
C LEU A 342 -24.55 13.24 -38.91
N SER A 343 -24.51 14.52 -38.53
CA SER A 343 -25.34 15.56 -39.13
C SER A 343 -25.01 15.82 -40.61
N ARG A 344 -23.73 15.64 -41.00
CA ARG A 344 -23.33 15.83 -42.40
C ARG A 344 -23.79 14.71 -43.31
N PHE A 345 -23.82 13.47 -42.81
CA PHE A 345 -23.96 12.27 -43.63
C PHE A 345 -25.23 11.45 -43.38
N SER A 346 -26.03 11.76 -42.34
CA SER A 346 -27.27 11.04 -42.05
C SER A 346 -28.46 11.97 -41.84
N VAL A 347 -29.37 11.97 -42.83
CA VAL A 347 -30.67 12.65 -42.73
C VAL A 347 -31.49 12.13 -41.54
N GLN A 348 -31.42 10.81 -41.30
CA GLN A 348 -32.13 10.16 -40.20
C GLN A 348 -31.65 10.69 -38.85
N TYR A 349 -30.37 11.01 -38.71
CA TYR A 349 -29.83 11.62 -37.49
C TYR A 349 -30.44 13.00 -37.24
N ASP A 350 -30.55 13.84 -38.28
CA ASP A 350 -31.09 15.19 -38.16
C ASP A 350 -32.57 15.21 -37.75
N GLU A 351 -33.36 14.22 -38.18
CA GLU A 351 -34.76 14.02 -37.81
C GLU A 351 -34.96 13.59 -36.34
N MET A 352 -33.91 13.14 -35.65
CA MET A 352 -34.05 12.60 -34.29
C MET A 352 -34.30 13.69 -33.24
N SER A 353 -35.03 13.32 -32.19
CA SER A 353 -35.09 14.13 -30.97
C SER A 353 -33.70 14.33 -30.36
N PHE A 354 -33.53 15.42 -29.62
CA PHE A 354 -32.27 15.76 -28.95
C PHE A 354 -31.71 14.61 -28.10
N GLU A 355 -32.56 13.96 -27.30
CA GLU A 355 -32.20 12.79 -26.49
C GLU A 355 -31.65 11.63 -27.36
N ASN A 356 -32.31 11.34 -28.47
CA ASN A 356 -31.91 10.25 -29.37
C ASN A 356 -30.61 10.60 -30.13
N LYS A 357 -30.38 11.88 -30.47
CA LYS A 357 -29.10 12.35 -31.02
C LYS A 357 -27.95 12.08 -30.05
N ARG A 358 -28.09 12.52 -28.79
CA ARG A 358 -27.08 12.31 -27.73
C ARG A 358 -26.81 10.83 -27.50
N ASN A 359 -27.85 10.00 -27.41
CA ASN A 359 -27.71 8.55 -27.26
C ASN A 359 -26.95 7.92 -28.45
N THR A 360 -27.25 8.34 -29.67
CA THR A 360 -26.59 7.81 -30.88
C THR A 360 -25.11 8.17 -30.92
N VAL A 361 -24.75 9.40 -30.53
CA VAL A 361 -23.34 9.83 -30.41
C VAL A 361 -22.61 8.99 -29.37
N THR A 362 -23.21 8.78 -28.20
CA THR A 362 -22.58 7.96 -27.17
C THR A 362 -22.38 6.52 -27.61
N TYR A 363 -23.29 5.89 -28.37
CA TYR A 363 -23.06 4.52 -28.88
C TYR A 363 -21.78 4.42 -29.73
N VAL A 364 -21.46 5.47 -30.50
CA VAL A 364 -20.22 5.52 -31.30
C VAL A 364 -19.01 5.61 -30.38
N LEU A 365 -19.02 6.55 -29.41
CA LEU A 365 -17.95 6.69 -28.42
C LEU A 365 -17.75 5.40 -27.62
N ASP A 366 -18.83 4.83 -27.10
CA ASP A 366 -18.84 3.59 -26.32
C ASP A 366 -18.20 2.46 -27.13
N THR A 367 -18.56 2.32 -28.41
CA THR A 367 -17.96 1.31 -29.31
C THR A 367 -16.45 1.49 -29.43
N PHE A 368 -15.96 2.71 -29.72
CA PHE A 368 -14.53 2.95 -29.94
C PHE A 368 -13.70 2.85 -28.66
N VAL A 369 -14.15 3.50 -27.58
CA VAL A 369 -13.41 3.55 -26.32
C VAL A 369 -13.37 2.16 -25.68
N THR A 370 -14.51 1.46 -25.59
CA THR A 370 -14.52 0.11 -25.01
C THR A 370 -13.74 -0.90 -25.85
N PHE A 371 -13.69 -0.72 -27.18
CA PHE A 371 -12.83 -1.55 -28.04
C PHE A 371 -11.34 -1.30 -27.81
N ALA A 372 -10.92 -0.03 -27.69
CA ALA A 372 -9.54 0.30 -27.36
C ALA A 372 -9.15 -0.28 -25.98
N VAL A 373 -10.04 -0.19 -24.98
CA VAL A 373 -9.80 -0.79 -23.67
C VAL A 373 -9.75 -2.32 -23.75
N LEU A 374 -10.60 -2.96 -24.55
CA LEU A 374 -10.56 -4.41 -24.76
C LEU A 374 -9.19 -4.85 -25.30
N ILE A 375 -8.57 -4.09 -26.22
CA ILE A 375 -7.22 -4.39 -26.70
C ILE A 375 -6.21 -4.32 -25.57
N LEU A 376 -6.25 -3.26 -24.74
CA LEU A 376 -5.35 -3.13 -23.58
C LEU A 376 -5.48 -4.31 -22.62
N GLN A 377 -6.71 -4.73 -22.34
CA GLN A 377 -7.01 -5.89 -21.51
C GLN A 377 -6.49 -7.21 -22.09
N LEU A 378 -6.67 -7.45 -23.39
CA LEU A 378 -6.15 -8.64 -24.04
C LEU A 378 -4.62 -8.70 -23.98
N VAL A 379 -3.94 -7.56 -24.11
CA VAL A 379 -2.48 -7.48 -23.92
C VAL A 379 -2.08 -7.72 -22.46
N ALA A 380 -2.85 -7.20 -21.50
CA ALA A 380 -2.62 -7.36 -20.05
C ALA A 380 -3.05 -8.73 -19.49
N SER A 381 -3.78 -9.54 -20.28
CA SER A 381 -4.32 -10.85 -19.88
C SER A 381 -3.33 -11.88 -19.29
N PRO A 382 -2.00 -11.85 -19.55
CA PRO A 382 -1.04 -12.69 -18.81
C PRO A 382 -1.12 -12.54 -17.28
N ILE A 383 -1.63 -11.41 -16.76
CA ILE A 383 -1.91 -11.19 -15.34
C ILE A 383 -2.82 -12.30 -14.76
N LEU A 384 -3.77 -12.81 -15.53
CA LEU A 384 -4.68 -13.88 -15.10
C LEU A 384 -3.95 -15.19 -14.81
N ALA A 385 -2.77 -15.39 -15.40
CA ALA A 385 -1.88 -16.51 -15.15
C ALA A 385 -0.80 -16.18 -14.10
N SER A 386 -1.02 -15.16 -13.26
CA SER A 386 -0.05 -14.64 -12.28
C SER A 386 1.29 -14.19 -12.87
N LYS A 387 1.30 -13.79 -14.15
CA LYS A 387 2.48 -13.21 -14.84
C LYS A 387 2.39 -11.69 -14.81
N PHE A 388 2.78 -11.11 -13.68
CA PHE A 388 2.73 -9.67 -13.45
C PHE A 388 3.96 -8.98 -14.07
N THR A 389 3.72 -7.96 -14.87
CA THR A 389 4.73 -7.02 -15.35
C THR A 389 4.25 -5.59 -15.10
N PHE A 390 5.17 -4.66 -14.90
CA PHE A 390 4.84 -3.25 -14.70
C PHE A 390 3.94 -2.71 -15.82
N ASP A 391 4.25 -3.06 -17.08
CA ASP A 391 3.50 -2.61 -18.25
C ASP A 391 2.08 -3.18 -18.29
N ASN A 392 1.89 -4.48 -18.02
CA ASN A 392 0.56 -5.09 -18.03
C ASN A 392 -0.35 -4.45 -16.99
N VAL A 393 0.17 -4.18 -15.78
CA VAL A 393 -0.60 -3.55 -14.71
C VAL A 393 -0.95 -2.10 -15.07
N ASN A 394 -0.03 -1.37 -15.69
CA ASN A 394 -0.30 0.00 -16.14
C ASN A 394 -1.30 0.08 -17.30
N MET A 395 -1.28 -0.89 -18.22
CA MET A 395 -2.30 -1.00 -19.27
C MET A 395 -3.69 -1.22 -18.68
N LEU A 396 -3.81 -2.05 -17.64
CA LEU A 396 -5.07 -2.24 -16.92
C LEU A 396 -5.51 -0.98 -16.18
N LYS A 397 -4.59 -0.30 -15.46
CA LYS A 397 -4.88 1.00 -14.81
C LYS A 397 -5.38 2.02 -15.84
N ALA A 398 -4.73 2.13 -17.00
CA ALA A 398 -5.17 2.98 -18.10
C ALA A 398 -6.57 2.58 -18.60
N GLY A 399 -6.81 1.28 -18.80
CA GLY A 399 -8.12 0.75 -19.19
C GLY A 399 -9.25 1.13 -18.21
N THR A 400 -9.00 0.98 -16.90
CA THR A 400 -9.98 1.35 -15.85
C THR A 400 -10.27 2.85 -15.83
N LEU A 401 -9.25 3.70 -16.07
CA LEU A 401 -9.42 5.15 -16.16
C LEU A 401 -10.27 5.55 -17.38
N LEU A 402 -10.00 4.93 -18.53
CA LEU A 402 -10.75 5.19 -19.77
C LEU A 402 -12.24 4.82 -19.61
N ILE A 403 -12.54 3.63 -19.05
CA ILE A 403 -13.93 3.22 -18.80
C ILE A 403 -14.62 4.12 -17.77
N SER A 404 -13.95 4.43 -16.66
CA SER A 404 -14.52 5.30 -15.63
C SER A 404 -14.83 6.70 -16.18
N GLY A 405 -13.89 7.28 -16.94
CA GLY A 405 -14.09 8.59 -17.55
C GLY A 405 -15.19 8.58 -18.63
N LEU A 406 -15.29 7.52 -19.43
CA LEU A 406 -16.38 7.33 -20.38
C LEU A 406 -17.74 7.31 -19.67
N TYR A 407 -17.87 6.55 -18.58
CA TYR A 407 -19.14 6.43 -17.85
C TYR A 407 -19.53 7.74 -17.16
N ILE A 408 -18.58 8.46 -16.57
CA ILE A 408 -18.81 9.80 -16.01
C ILE A 408 -19.23 10.77 -17.13
N PHE A 409 -18.59 10.70 -18.29
CA PHE A 409 -18.97 11.50 -19.45
C PHE A 409 -20.39 11.18 -19.92
N GLU A 410 -20.78 9.91 -20.04
CA GLU A 410 -22.14 9.52 -20.40
C GLU A 410 -23.19 10.05 -19.42
N LEU A 411 -22.91 10.00 -18.12
CA LEU A 411 -23.79 10.51 -17.06
C LEU A 411 -24.03 12.03 -17.16
N THR A 412 -23.06 12.77 -17.69
CA THR A 412 -23.15 14.23 -17.83
C THR A 412 -23.62 14.66 -19.23
N TYR A 413 -23.32 13.88 -20.26
CA TYR A 413 -23.64 14.20 -21.65
C TYR A 413 -25.04 13.75 -22.07
N ARG A 414 -25.57 12.65 -21.52
CA ARG A 414 -26.93 12.18 -21.82
C ARG A 414 -27.96 12.92 -20.94
N PRO A 415 -29.04 13.48 -21.52
CA PRO A 415 -30.03 14.25 -20.76
C PRO A 415 -30.91 13.38 -19.86
N SER A 416 -31.07 12.10 -20.19
CA SER A 416 -31.87 11.13 -19.44
C SER A 416 -31.26 9.74 -19.58
N MET A 417 -31.33 8.96 -18.50
CA MET A 417 -30.84 7.59 -18.47
C MET A 417 -31.84 6.71 -17.72
N ARG A 418 -32.06 5.50 -18.20
CA ARG A 418 -32.96 4.54 -17.52
C ARG A 418 -32.28 4.01 -16.26
N TRP A 419 -33.07 3.76 -15.21
CA TRP A 419 -32.58 3.27 -13.91
C TRP A 419 -31.61 2.08 -13.99
N PRO A 420 -31.84 1.02 -14.79
CA PRO A 420 -30.91 -0.10 -14.85
C PRO A 420 -29.53 0.30 -15.39
N LEU A 421 -29.47 1.22 -16.35
CA LEU A 421 -28.22 1.71 -16.92
C LEU A 421 -27.52 2.66 -15.94
N LEU A 422 -28.28 3.51 -15.24
CA LEU A 422 -27.75 4.38 -14.19
C LEU A 422 -27.10 3.56 -13.06
N ILE A 423 -27.80 2.54 -12.56
CA ILE A 423 -27.30 1.63 -11.53
C ILE A 423 -26.04 0.92 -12.03
N HIS A 424 -26.04 0.45 -13.27
CA HIS A 424 -24.87 -0.17 -13.88
C HIS A 424 -23.64 0.76 -13.82
N HIS A 425 -23.75 2.00 -14.32
CA HIS A 425 -22.64 2.95 -14.34
C HIS A 425 -22.10 3.25 -12.94
N PHE A 426 -22.99 3.50 -11.97
CA PHE A 426 -22.59 3.75 -10.57
C PHE A 426 -21.91 2.55 -9.92
N CYS A 427 -22.48 1.35 -10.07
CA CYS A 427 -21.90 0.13 -9.53
C CYS A 427 -20.54 -0.17 -10.17
N THR A 428 -20.39 0.07 -11.47
CA THR A 428 -19.12 -0.11 -12.19
C THR A 428 -18.06 0.84 -11.67
N ILE A 429 -18.33 2.15 -11.62
CA ILE A 429 -17.36 3.14 -11.11
C ILE A 429 -17.01 2.83 -9.65
N PHE A 430 -18.00 2.50 -8.81
CA PHE A 430 -17.77 2.17 -7.42
C PHE A 430 -16.90 0.93 -7.23
N ALA A 431 -17.12 -0.13 -8.02
CA ALA A 431 -16.29 -1.33 -7.99
C ALA A 431 -14.83 -1.06 -8.40
N ILE A 432 -14.61 -0.23 -9.43
CA ILE A 432 -13.27 0.18 -9.85
C ILE A 432 -12.55 0.91 -8.72
N VAL A 433 -13.20 1.91 -8.12
CA VAL A 433 -12.64 2.67 -6.99
C VAL A 433 -12.34 1.74 -5.82
N LEU A 434 -13.29 0.87 -5.46
CA LEU A 434 -13.13 -0.09 -4.38
C LEU A 434 -11.92 -1.01 -4.61
N LEU A 435 -11.81 -1.65 -5.78
CA LEU A 435 -10.71 -2.57 -6.09
C LEU A 435 -9.35 -1.85 -6.14
N LEU A 436 -9.29 -0.63 -6.68
CA LEU A 436 -8.05 0.16 -6.68
C LEU A 436 -7.66 0.59 -5.27
N SER A 437 -8.62 1.01 -4.44
CA SER A 437 -8.36 1.36 -3.04
C SER A 437 -7.85 0.17 -2.24
N VAL A 438 -8.40 -1.03 -2.47
CA VAL A 438 -7.95 -2.24 -1.77
C VAL A 438 -6.60 -2.70 -2.28
N LEU A 439 -6.35 -2.61 -3.59
CA LEU A 439 -5.03 -2.91 -4.14
C LEU A 439 -3.97 -1.98 -3.54
N ALA A 440 -4.27 -0.68 -3.43
CA ALA A 440 -3.41 0.28 -2.76
C ALA A 440 -3.24 -0.05 -1.26
N TYR A 441 -4.29 -0.57 -0.63
CA TYR A 441 -4.25 -0.89 0.80
C TYR A 441 -3.43 -2.15 1.12
N THR A 442 -3.74 -3.23 0.41
CA THR A 442 -3.27 -4.59 0.71
C THR A 442 -2.02 -4.98 -0.08
N GLY A 443 -1.71 -4.29 -1.18
CA GLY A 443 -0.69 -4.72 -2.13
C GLY A 443 -0.97 -6.08 -2.79
N HIS A 444 -2.16 -6.67 -2.59
CA HIS A 444 -2.39 -8.06 -2.94
C HIS A 444 -2.53 -8.24 -4.47
N PRO A 445 -1.64 -9.00 -5.13
CA PRO A 445 -1.52 -9.00 -6.58
C PRO A 445 -2.72 -9.63 -7.28
N GLN A 446 -3.43 -10.55 -6.63
CA GLN A 446 -4.64 -11.16 -7.19
C GLN A 446 -5.81 -10.17 -7.33
N ILE A 447 -5.77 -9.03 -6.65
CA ILE A 447 -6.78 -7.96 -6.84
C ILE A 447 -6.64 -7.35 -8.24
N VAL A 448 -5.42 -7.26 -8.77
CA VAL A 448 -5.18 -6.82 -10.15
C VAL A 448 -5.85 -7.77 -11.15
N ALA A 449 -5.67 -9.09 -10.93
CA ALA A 449 -6.31 -10.11 -11.76
C ALA A 449 -7.84 -10.09 -11.63
N ALA A 450 -8.37 -9.89 -10.42
CA ALA A 450 -9.81 -9.71 -10.22
C ALA A 450 -10.35 -8.47 -10.96
N GLY A 451 -9.61 -7.36 -10.94
CA GLY A 451 -9.92 -6.15 -11.71
C GLY A 451 -9.94 -6.41 -13.22
N GLU A 452 -8.98 -7.18 -13.74
CA GLU A 452 -8.93 -7.58 -15.16
C GLU A 452 -10.17 -8.39 -15.57
N ILE A 453 -10.49 -9.46 -14.82
CA ILE A 453 -11.68 -10.31 -15.08
C ILE A 453 -12.94 -9.45 -15.06
N TRP A 454 -13.04 -8.56 -14.08
CA TRP A 454 -14.19 -7.70 -13.90
C TRP A 454 -14.35 -6.70 -15.06
N LEU A 455 -13.26 -6.09 -15.52
CA LEU A 455 -13.28 -5.07 -16.57
C LEU A 455 -13.79 -5.63 -17.92
N PHE A 456 -13.62 -6.94 -18.18
CA PHE A 456 -14.23 -7.60 -19.35
C PHE A 456 -15.77 -7.52 -19.38
N GLN A 457 -16.42 -7.32 -18.23
CA GLN A 457 -17.87 -7.13 -18.20
C GLN A 457 -18.30 -5.79 -18.82
N ALA A 458 -17.44 -4.78 -18.80
CA ALA A 458 -17.69 -3.45 -19.36
C ALA A 458 -17.22 -3.32 -20.83
N THR A 459 -16.31 -4.19 -21.29
CA THR A 459 -15.65 -4.08 -22.60
C THR A 459 -16.05 -5.14 -23.60
N THR A 460 -17.16 -5.84 -23.39
CA THR A 460 -17.67 -6.88 -24.31
C THR A 460 -19.06 -6.55 -24.87
N GLU A 461 -19.38 -5.26 -25.00
CA GLU A 461 -20.70 -4.75 -25.41
C GLU A 461 -20.73 -4.07 -26.78
N GLN A 462 -19.62 -4.04 -27.51
CA GLN A 462 -19.49 -3.28 -28.76
C GLN A 462 -20.59 -3.63 -29.79
N SER A 463 -20.92 -4.91 -29.91
CA SER A 463 -21.96 -5.41 -30.80
C SER A 463 -23.36 -4.87 -30.44
N VAL A 464 -23.65 -4.65 -29.15
CA VAL A 464 -24.89 -4.06 -28.67
C VAL A 464 -24.96 -2.59 -29.08
N PHE A 465 -23.88 -1.83 -28.86
CA PHE A 465 -23.82 -0.42 -29.24
C PHE A 465 -23.97 -0.23 -30.76
N ILE A 466 -23.30 -1.06 -31.56
CA ILE A 466 -23.45 -1.07 -33.03
C ILE A 466 -24.90 -1.39 -33.43
N GLY A 467 -25.53 -2.39 -32.83
CA GLY A 467 -26.92 -2.73 -33.10
C GLY A 467 -27.90 -1.61 -32.76
N LEU A 468 -27.70 -0.93 -31.63
CA LEU A 468 -28.51 0.21 -31.21
C LEU A 468 -28.29 1.43 -32.11
N PHE A 469 -27.06 1.66 -32.57
CA PHE A 469 -26.72 2.69 -33.55
C PHE A 469 -27.45 2.45 -34.89
N MET A 470 -27.36 1.24 -35.44
CA MET A 470 -28.06 0.83 -36.66
C MET A 470 -29.58 0.98 -36.53
N TYR A 471 -30.12 0.62 -35.36
CA TYR A 471 -31.55 0.77 -35.06
C TYR A 471 -31.99 2.24 -35.10
N ARG A 472 -31.20 3.15 -34.51
CA ARG A 472 -31.52 4.58 -34.51
C ARG A 472 -31.45 5.17 -35.91
N LEU A 473 -30.38 4.90 -36.66
CA LEU A 473 -30.19 5.44 -38.01
C LEU A 473 -31.07 4.76 -39.08
N ARG A 474 -31.98 3.85 -38.69
CA ARG A 474 -32.90 3.12 -39.59
C ARG A 474 -32.16 2.35 -40.70
N PHE A 475 -31.05 1.70 -40.35
CA PHE A 475 -30.34 0.80 -41.27
C PHE A 475 -31.26 -0.37 -41.68
N PRO A 476 -30.95 -1.07 -42.79
CA PRO A 476 -31.82 -2.12 -43.31
C PRO A 476 -32.23 -3.14 -42.24
N LEU A 477 -33.54 -3.34 -42.09
CA LEU A 477 -34.13 -4.01 -40.92
C LEU A 477 -33.57 -5.42 -40.65
N ARG A 478 -33.16 -6.15 -41.70
CA ARG A 478 -32.55 -7.47 -41.57
C ARG A 478 -31.24 -7.40 -40.80
N TRP A 479 -30.33 -6.53 -41.24
CA TRP A 479 -29.03 -6.33 -40.61
C TRP A 479 -29.18 -5.80 -39.19
N THR A 480 -30.07 -4.83 -38.98
CA THR A 480 -30.37 -4.29 -37.64
C THR A 480 -30.89 -5.36 -36.69
N ARG A 481 -31.85 -6.20 -37.11
CA ARG A 481 -32.35 -7.31 -36.29
C ARG A 481 -31.23 -8.28 -35.94
N ASP A 482 -30.45 -8.70 -36.94
CA ASP A 482 -29.45 -9.74 -36.78
C ASP A 482 -28.33 -9.26 -35.83
N MET A 483 -27.88 -8.00 -35.97
CA MET A 483 -26.92 -7.38 -35.06
C MET A 483 -27.46 -7.23 -33.63
N LEU A 484 -28.72 -6.78 -33.45
CA LEU A 484 -29.32 -6.68 -32.11
C LEU A 484 -29.48 -8.06 -31.44
N ARG A 485 -29.86 -9.10 -32.18
CA ARG A 485 -29.95 -10.48 -31.65
C ARG A 485 -28.57 -11.00 -31.27
N PHE A 486 -27.59 -10.84 -32.15
CA PHE A 486 -26.22 -11.23 -31.88
C PHE A 486 -25.68 -10.52 -30.64
N GLY A 487 -25.82 -9.20 -30.57
CA GLY A 487 -25.33 -8.42 -29.43
C GLY A 487 -26.03 -8.76 -28.12
N ALA A 488 -27.34 -8.99 -28.13
CA ALA A 488 -28.06 -9.44 -26.93
C ALA A 488 -27.53 -10.79 -26.41
N VAL A 489 -27.34 -11.77 -27.30
CA VAL A 489 -26.87 -13.12 -26.92
C VAL A 489 -25.41 -13.09 -26.51
N GLN A 490 -24.54 -12.45 -27.30
CA GLN A 490 -23.11 -12.33 -27.03
C GLN A 490 -22.89 -11.62 -25.68
N SER A 491 -23.51 -10.46 -25.47
CA SER A 491 -23.36 -9.71 -24.22
C SER A 491 -23.85 -10.53 -23.01
N PHE A 492 -24.98 -11.25 -23.14
CA PHE A 492 -25.47 -12.13 -22.08
C PHE A 492 -24.47 -13.24 -21.72
N ILE A 493 -23.95 -13.96 -22.72
CA ILE A 493 -23.02 -15.08 -22.51
C ILE A 493 -21.72 -14.60 -21.87
N PHE A 494 -21.06 -13.60 -22.46
CA PHE A 494 -19.76 -13.14 -22.00
C PHE A 494 -19.83 -12.54 -20.59
N LYS A 495 -20.85 -11.72 -20.30
CA LYS A 495 -20.99 -11.12 -18.96
C LYS A 495 -21.29 -12.15 -17.89
N LEU A 496 -22.15 -13.12 -18.18
CA LEU A 496 -22.44 -14.20 -17.24
C LEU A 496 -21.19 -15.05 -16.99
N ALA A 497 -20.43 -15.37 -18.05
CA ALA A 497 -19.20 -16.14 -17.95
C ALA A 497 -18.15 -15.40 -17.10
N PHE A 498 -17.90 -14.11 -17.35
CA PHE A 498 -16.93 -13.33 -16.57
C PHE A 498 -17.39 -13.05 -15.13
N ALA A 499 -18.70 -12.87 -14.88
CA ALA A 499 -19.22 -12.76 -13.53
C ALA A 499 -19.05 -14.07 -12.74
N ALA A 500 -19.36 -15.22 -13.36
CA ALA A 500 -19.13 -16.52 -12.76
C ALA A 500 -17.63 -16.78 -12.54
N TYR A 501 -16.79 -16.42 -13.51
CA TYR A 501 -15.34 -16.56 -13.38
C TYR A 501 -14.80 -15.71 -12.22
N LEU A 502 -15.25 -14.46 -12.09
CA LEU A 502 -14.84 -13.59 -11.00
C LEU A 502 -15.26 -14.12 -9.64
N LEU A 503 -16.48 -14.65 -9.49
CA LEU A 503 -16.93 -15.27 -8.22
C LEU A 503 -16.08 -16.50 -7.86
N ALA A 504 -15.79 -17.35 -8.85
CA ALA A 504 -14.93 -18.51 -8.64
C ALA A 504 -13.50 -18.08 -8.27
N PHE A 505 -12.95 -17.08 -8.97
CA PHE A 505 -11.64 -16.52 -8.70
C PHE A 505 -11.56 -15.91 -7.29
N TRP A 506 -12.56 -15.11 -6.90
CA TRP A 506 -12.67 -14.56 -5.56
C TRP A 506 -12.68 -15.66 -4.49
N ALA A 507 -13.52 -16.68 -4.65
CA ALA A 507 -13.62 -17.76 -3.68
C ALA A 507 -12.31 -18.54 -3.52
N GLN A 508 -11.57 -18.74 -4.60
CA GLN A 508 -10.31 -19.49 -4.60
C GLN A 508 -9.08 -18.68 -4.20
N LYS A 509 -9.04 -17.39 -4.55
CA LYS A 509 -7.81 -16.56 -4.52
C LYS A 509 -7.91 -15.33 -3.66
N LEU A 510 -9.07 -14.94 -3.15
CA LEU A 510 -9.24 -13.74 -2.33
C LEU A 510 -9.89 -14.06 -0.99
N ALA A 511 -10.93 -14.91 -0.97
CA ALA A 511 -11.67 -15.22 0.25
C ALA A 511 -10.84 -15.87 1.36
N GLN A 512 -9.75 -16.56 0.99
CA GLN A 512 -8.83 -17.19 1.93
C GLN A 512 -7.96 -16.20 2.73
N PHE A 513 -7.92 -14.93 2.32
CA PHE A 513 -7.05 -13.89 2.90
C PHE A 513 -7.79 -12.96 3.88
N HIS A 514 -9.03 -13.29 4.27
CA HIS A 514 -9.77 -12.49 5.25
C HIS A 514 -9.27 -12.75 6.68
N THR A 515 -8.30 -11.96 7.13
CA THR A 515 -7.80 -12.01 8.49
C THR A 515 -8.43 -10.95 9.38
N SER A 516 -8.88 -9.83 8.79
CA SER A 516 -9.51 -8.72 9.51
C SER A 516 -11.00 -8.57 9.19
N SER A 517 -11.74 -7.89 10.08
CA SER A 517 -13.15 -7.53 9.86
C SER A 517 -13.34 -6.60 8.66
N LYS A 518 -12.31 -5.82 8.29
CA LYS A 518 -12.31 -4.94 7.12
C LYS A 518 -12.30 -5.76 5.82
N ASP A 519 -11.52 -6.83 5.77
CA ASP A 519 -11.42 -7.71 4.59
C ASP A 519 -12.74 -8.45 4.33
N ILE A 520 -13.41 -8.89 5.40
CA ILE A 520 -14.73 -9.52 5.32
C ILE A 520 -15.75 -8.53 4.77
N ALA A 521 -15.80 -7.30 5.29
CA ALA A 521 -16.71 -6.26 4.84
C ALA A 521 -16.51 -5.94 3.34
N LEU A 522 -15.26 -5.83 2.92
CA LEU A 522 -14.91 -5.62 1.53
C LEU A 522 -15.45 -6.73 0.62
N SER A 523 -15.26 -7.99 1.01
CA SER A 523 -15.71 -9.11 0.20
C SER A 523 -17.23 -9.20 0.11
N VAL A 524 -17.95 -8.89 1.19
CA VAL A 524 -19.41 -8.76 1.15
C VAL A 524 -19.83 -7.67 0.17
N MET A 525 -19.15 -6.52 0.17
CA MET A 525 -19.42 -5.45 -0.78
C MET A 525 -19.16 -5.89 -2.23
N LEU A 526 -18.02 -6.53 -2.50
CA LEU A 526 -17.65 -7.00 -3.84
C LEU A 526 -18.69 -7.98 -4.40
N VAL A 527 -19.06 -9.01 -3.63
CA VAL A 527 -20.06 -10.00 -4.06
C VAL A 527 -21.42 -9.34 -4.29
N THR A 528 -21.83 -8.41 -3.41
CA THR A 528 -23.09 -7.67 -3.56
C THR A 528 -23.12 -6.87 -4.85
N ILE A 529 -22.03 -6.16 -5.18
CA ILE A 529 -21.92 -5.38 -6.41
C ILE A 529 -21.95 -6.29 -7.65
N ILE A 530 -21.28 -7.46 -7.61
CA ILE A 530 -21.31 -8.43 -8.71
C ILE A 530 -22.73 -8.90 -8.99
N VAL A 531 -23.51 -9.23 -7.95
CA VAL A 531 -24.90 -9.65 -8.10
C VAL A 531 -25.77 -8.54 -8.69
N LEU A 532 -25.64 -7.31 -8.17
CA LEU A 532 -26.35 -6.13 -8.68
C LEU A 532 -26.05 -5.89 -10.16
N LEU A 533 -24.76 -5.89 -10.53
CA LEU A 533 -24.33 -5.74 -11.92
C LEU A 533 -24.92 -6.87 -12.78
N MET A 534 -24.82 -8.12 -12.37
CA MET A 534 -25.39 -9.26 -13.10
C MET A 534 -26.89 -9.07 -13.37
N CYS A 535 -27.68 -8.62 -12.37
CA CYS A 535 -29.10 -8.32 -12.57
C CYS A 535 -29.32 -7.24 -13.63
N THR A 536 -28.58 -6.12 -13.57
CA THR A 536 -28.69 -5.05 -14.59
C THR A 536 -28.33 -5.56 -15.99
N GLN A 537 -27.37 -6.47 -16.09
CA GLN A 537 -26.88 -7.00 -17.35
C GLN A 537 -27.82 -8.00 -18.00
N ILE A 538 -28.45 -8.88 -17.22
CA ILE A 538 -29.50 -9.78 -17.70
C ILE A 538 -30.67 -8.95 -18.26
N TYR A 539 -31.08 -7.91 -17.53
CA TYR A 539 -32.13 -7.00 -18.00
C TYR A 539 -31.72 -6.28 -19.28
N GLY A 540 -30.49 -5.79 -19.38
CA GLY A 540 -29.95 -5.13 -20.57
C GLY A 540 -30.02 -6.03 -21.81
N ALA A 541 -29.53 -7.26 -21.71
CA ALA A 541 -29.57 -8.23 -22.80
C ALA A 541 -31.01 -8.57 -23.22
N TRP A 542 -31.90 -8.79 -22.25
CA TRP A 542 -33.33 -9.02 -22.51
C TRP A 542 -33.98 -7.82 -23.23
N ALA A 543 -33.69 -6.59 -22.80
CA ALA A 543 -34.24 -5.39 -23.42
C ALA A 543 -33.81 -5.23 -24.89
N VAL A 544 -32.53 -5.52 -25.19
CA VAL A 544 -31.99 -5.51 -26.57
C VAL A 544 -32.63 -6.63 -27.40
N TRP A 545 -32.82 -7.81 -26.82
CA TRP A 545 -33.53 -8.91 -27.48
C TRP A 545 -34.96 -8.54 -27.83
N CYS A 546 -35.73 -7.98 -26.89
CA CYS A 546 -37.09 -7.51 -27.13
C CYS A 546 -37.14 -6.42 -28.21
N LEU A 547 -36.13 -5.56 -28.31
CA LEU A 547 -36.01 -4.58 -29.38
C LEU A 547 -35.84 -5.27 -30.74
N SER A 548 -35.00 -6.29 -30.82
CA SER A 548 -34.81 -7.09 -32.03
C SER A 548 -36.12 -7.76 -32.49
N GLU A 549 -36.94 -8.24 -31.57
CA GLU A 549 -38.25 -8.83 -31.87
C GLU A 549 -39.24 -7.81 -32.41
N LYS A 550 -39.21 -6.56 -31.90
CA LYS A 550 -40.01 -5.47 -32.47
C LYS A 550 -39.61 -5.19 -33.92
N VAL A 551 -38.31 -5.15 -34.22
CA VAL A 551 -37.80 -4.99 -35.60
C VAL A 551 -38.24 -6.16 -36.48
N ASN A 552 -38.21 -7.39 -35.95
CA ASN A 552 -38.65 -8.58 -36.68
C ASN A 552 -40.15 -8.53 -37.03
N LYS A 553 -41.00 -8.10 -36.09
CA LYS A 553 -42.45 -7.89 -36.35
C LYS A 553 -42.69 -6.84 -37.43
N SER A 554 -41.98 -5.70 -37.38
CA SER A 554 -42.06 -4.67 -38.42
C SER A 554 -41.67 -5.20 -39.80
N MET A 555 -40.63 -6.04 -39.88
CA MET A 555 -40.27 -6.71 -41.14
C MET A 555 -41.36 -7.65 -41.66
N GLN A 556 -41.98 -8.43 -40.77
CA GLN A 556 -43.05 -9.34 -41.16
C GLN A 556 -44.27 -8.58 -41.68
N PHE A 557 -44.65 -7.48 -41.03
CA PHE A 557 -45.74 -6.61 -41.47
C PHE A 557 -45.48 -6.02 -42.87
N LEU A 558 -44.27 -5.50 -43.12
CA LEU A 558 -43.90 -4.98 -44.44
C LEU A 558 -43.94 -6.06 -45.53
N ARG A 559 -43.47 -7.27 -45.23
CA ARG A 559 -43.55 -8.41 -46.17
C ARG A 559 -44.98 -8.85 -46.44
N GLN A 560 -45.86 -8.84 -45.44
CA GLN A 560 -47.28 -9.15 -45.61
C GLN A 560 -47.97 -8.10 -46.48
N ARG A 561 -47.68 -6.81 -46.27
CA ARG A 561 -48.21 -5.73 -47.09
C ARG A 561 -47.76 -5.83 -48.55
N GLN A 562 -46.46 -6.07 -48.78
CA GLN A 562 -45.93 -6.29 -50.13
C GLN A 562 -46.59 -7.49 -50.84
N ARG A 563 -46.85 -8.60 -50.12
CA ARG A 563 -47.58 -9.76 -50.67
C ARG A 563 -49.05 -9.45 -50.99
N ALA A 564 -49.72 -8.68 -50.14
CA ALA A 564 -51.10 -8.24 -50.38
C ALA A 564 -51.19 -7.34 -51.64
N ASP A 565 -50.28 -6.38 -51.78
CA ASP A 565 -50.22 -5.47 -52.93
C ASP A 565 -49.88 -6.22 -54.23
N SER A 566 -49.03 -7.27 -54.15
CA SER A 566 -48.70 -8.15 -55.27
C SER A 566 -49.88 -9.03 -55.72
N ASN A 567 -50.70 -9.52 -54.77
CA ASN A 567 -51.87 -10.34 -55.08
C ASN A 567 -53.02 -9.50 -55.69
N VAL A 568 -53.14 -8.21 -55.35
CA VAL A 568 -54.10 -7.29 -55.98
C VAL A 568 -53.72 -6.99 -57.43
N THR A 569 -52.43 -6.91 -57.75
CA THR A 569 -51.95 -6.67 -59.13
C THR A 569 -52.08 -7.89 -60.04
N VAL A 570 -51.97 -9.11 -59.51
CA VAL A 570 -52.14 -10.35 -60.29
C VAL A 570 -53.63 -10.64 -60.60
N ASN A 571 -54.55 -10.30 -59.70
CA ASN A 571 -55.99 -10.48 -59.93
C ASN A 571 -56.63 -9.42 -60.85
N ALA A 572 -55.88 -8.41 -61.30
CA ALA A 572 -56.33 -7.40 -62.26
C ALA A 572 -56.00 -7.75 -63.72
N VAL A 573 -55.36 -8.89 -64.00
CA VAL A 573 -54.98 -9.31 -65.35
C VAL A 573 -55.58 -10.68 -65.70
N SER A 574 -56.65 -10.63 -66.50
CA SER A 574 -57.35 -11.68 -67.30
C SER A 574 -58.46 -12.53 -66.65
N PRO A 575 -59.57 -12.87 -67.39
CA PRO A 575 -59.64 -13.00 -68.85
C PRO A 575 -60.71 -12.14 -69.57
N ALA A 576 -60.35 -11.60 -70.72
CA ALA A 576 -61.27 -11.38 -71.83
C ALA A 576 -60.59 -11.92 -73.09
N ASP A 577 -61.16 -13.00 -73.63
CA ASP A 577 -60.84 -13.52 -74.95
C ASP A 577 -62.16 -13.90 -75.67
N GLU A 578 -62.08 -13.97 -76.99
CA GLU A 578 -63.11 -14.26 -78.00
C GLU A 578 -63.98 -13.10 -78.53
N LYS A 579 -63.57 -12.56 -79.69
CA LYS A 579 -64.16 -12.93 -81.00
C LYS A 579 -63.54 -12.15 -82.17
N GLY A 580 -63.22 -12.85 -83.26
CA GLY A 580 -63.26 -12.26 -84.61
C GLY A 580 -62.15 -12.70 -85.58
N LYS A 581 -62.52 -13.60 -86.49
CA LYS A 581 -61.78 -14.12 -87.65
C LYS A 581 -61.33 -13.06 -88.68
N SER A 582 -60.39 -13.55 -89.52
CA SER A 582 -60.13 -13.27 -90.95
C SER A 582 -59.24 -12.06 -91.29
N VAL A 583 -58.36 -12.04 -92.29
CA VAL A 583 -57.83 -12.95 -93.34
C VAL A 583 -56.78 -12.07 -94.09
N ASP A 584 -55.68 -12.65 -94.57
CA ASP A 584 -54.73 -12.13 -95.62
C ASP A 584 -54.04 -10.78 -95.34
N GLU A 585 -52.87 -10.38 -95.84
CA GLU A 585 -51.95 -10.69 -96.95
C GLU A 585 -50.63 -9.95 -96.53
N GLU A 586 -49.46 -10.59 -96.56
CA GLU A 586 -48.39 -10.34 -97.55
C GLU A 586 -47.44 -9.15 -97.29
N GLU A 587 -46.14 -9.46 -97.44
CA GLU A 587 -44.99 -8.63 -97.84
C GLU A 587 -44.19 -7.74 -96.86
N VAL A 588 -42.92 -8.16 -96.74
CA VAL A 588 -41.62 -7.50 -96.42
C VAL A 588 -41.24 -7.27 -94.95
#